data_AF-A0A090U2R1-F1
#
_entry.id   AF-A0A090U2R1-F1
#
_cell.length_a   1.000
_cell.length_b   1.000
_cell.length_c   1.000
_cell.angle_alpha   90.00
_cell.angle_beta   90.00
_cell.angle_gamma   90.00
#
_symmetry.space_group_name_H-M   'P 1'
#
loop_
_entity.id
_entity.type
_entity.pdbx_description
1 polymer ?
#
loop_
_entity_poly.entity_id
_entity_poly.type
_entity_poly.pdbx_seq_one_letter_code
_entity_poly.pdbx_strand_id
1 'polypeptide(L)'
;MWKYRFFYANLPEILQRDPKLHEEYIEVQERLQGNLINILRAFVELELLTLNEKELKSLVTTLHMMAVGWLSYQSAMSPRTKITEEVIQQGMLQMIHVVKPLATSRGKEQLTLLEDGVRMMGSTTS
;
A
#
# COMPACT_ATOMS: atom_id res chain seq x y z
N MET A 1 -4.36 -3.79 7.28
CA MET A 1 -3.13 -3.22 7.88
C MET A 1 -3.34 -2.75 9.32
N TRP A 2 -4.13 -1.70 9.58
CA TRP A 2 -4.29 -1.08 10.92
C TRP A 2 -4.61 -2.03 12.09
N LYS A 3 -5.60 -2.93 11.91
CA LYS A 3 -6.03 -3.91 12.92
C LYS A 3 -4.89 -4.84 13.38
N TYR A 4 -3.90 -5.08 12.51
CA TYR A 4 -2.76 -5.97 12.76
C TYR A 4 -1.43 -5.21 12.75
N ARG A 5 -1.42 -3.90 13.04
CA ARG A 5 -0.21 -3.05 12.97
C ARG A 5 1.00 -3.58 13.75
N PHE A 6 0.78 -4.28 14.87
CA PHE A 6 1.86 -4.89 15.66
C PHE A 6 2.56 -6.04 14.94
N PHE A 7 1.81 -6.81 14.13
CA PHE A 7 2.38 -7.84 13.28
C PHE A 7 3.33 -7.23 12.25
N TYR A 8 2.90 -6.16 11.57
CA TYR A 8 3.72 -5.47 10.56
C TYR A 8 4.92 -4.73 11.14
N ALA A 9 4.82 -4.16 12.33
CA ALA A 9 5.93 -3.44 12.98
C ALA A 9 7.13 -4.35 13.30
N ASN A 10 6.89 -5.61 13.65
CA ASN A 10 7.92 -6.58 14.05
C ASN A 10 7.99 -7.80 13.11
N LEU A 11 7.45 -7.68 11.89
CA LEU A 11 7.26 -8.79 10.97
C LEU A 11 8.54 -9.61 10.74
N PRO A 12 9.71 -8.99 10.43
CA PRO A 12 10.92 -9.78 10.17
C PRO A 12 11.36 -10.62 11.37
N GLU A 13 11.20 -10.10 12.58
CA GLU A 13 11.57 -10.82 13.81
C GLU A 13 10.62 -12.00 14.08
N ILE A 14 9.32 -11.82 13.82
CA ILE A 14 8.31 -12.89 13.96
C ILE A 14 8.61 -14.03 12.98
N LEU A 15 8.86 -13.70 11.71
CA LEU A 15 9.09 -14.70 10.66
C LEU A 15 10.44 -15.43 10.84
N GLN A 16 11.47 -14.77 11.39
CA GLN A 16 12.75 -15.43 11.70
C GLN A 16 12.63 -16.50 12.79
N ARG A 17 11.67 -16.34 13.71
CA ARG A 17 11.49 -17.25 14.86
C ARG A 17 10.61 -18.47 14.53
N ASP A 18 9.88 -18.44 13.42
CA ASP A 18 8.97 -19.50 13.00
C ASP A 18 9.08 -19.74 11.48
N PRO A 19 9.93 -20.70 11.04
CA PRO A 19 10.13 -21.01 9.63
C PRO A 19 8.86 -21.46 8.91
N LYS A 20 7.97 -22.18 9.60
CA LYS A 20 6.71 -22.66 8.99
C LYS A 20 5.77 -21.48 8.74
N LEU A 21 5.64 -20.57 9.70
CA LEU A 21 4.88 -19.34 9.51
C LEU A 21 5.47 -18.49 8.37
N HIS A 22 6.80 -18.51 8.20
CA HIS A 22 7.47 -17.81 7.11
C HIS A 22 7.10 -18.38 5.73
N GLU A 23 7.09 -19.70 5.57
CA GLU A 23 6.64 -20.36 4.34
C GLU A 23 5.16 -20.01 4.04
N GLU A 24 4.28 -20.13 5.03
CA GLU A 24 2.86 -19.76 4.90
C GLU A 24 2.69 -18.28 4.54
N TYR A 25 3.50 -17.39 5.14
CA TYR A 25 3.51 -15.97 4.82
C TYR A 25 3.89 -15.72 3.36
N ILE A 26 4.94 -16.37 2.86
CA ILE A 26 5.38 -16.24 1.46
C ILE A 26 4.26 -16.64 0.51
N GLU A 27 3.60 -17.78 0.71
CA GLU A 27 2.48 -18.21 -0.14
C GLU A 27 1.32 -17.20 -0.14
N VAL A 28 1.01 -16.60 1.02
CA VAL A 28 -0.01 -15.56 1.11
C VAL A 28 0.42 -14.30 0.34
N GLN A 29 1.70 -13.90 0.43
CA GLN A 29 2.20 -12.75 -0.32
C GLN A 29 2.20 -12.96 -1.83
N GLU A 30 2.54 -14.17 -2.31
CA GLU A 30 2.50 -14.50 -3.74
C GLU A 30 1.06 -14.41 -4.28
N ARG A 31 0.08 -14.97 -3.55
CA ARG A 31 -1.34 -14.85 -3.90
C ARG A 31 -1.80 -13.39 -3.89
N LEU A 32 -1.39 -12.61 -2.88
CA LEU A 32 -1.71 -11.19 -2.79
C LEU A 32 -1.13 -10.41 -3.98
N GLN A 33 0.14 -10.66 -4.34
CA GLN A 33 0.78 -10.00 -5.46
C GLN A 33 0.08 -10.31 -6.78
N GLY A 34 -0.30 -11.58 -7.01
CA GLY A 34 -1.10 -11.96 -8.18
C GLY A 34 -2.44 -11.24 -8.26
N ASN A 35 -3.14 -11.13 -7.13
CA ASN A 35 -4.40 -10.38 -7.05
C ASN A 35 -4.22 -8.89 -7.33
N LEU A 36 -3.19 -8.26 -6.77
CA LEU A 36 -2.88 -6.84 -7.01
C LEU A 36 -2.54 -6.57 -8.49
N ILE A 37 -1.79 -7.48 -9.13
CA ILE A 37 -1.52 -7.43 -10.57
C ILE A 37 -2.82 -7.44 -11.36
N ASN A 38 -3.75 -8.35 -11.03
CA ASN A 38 -5.03 -8.43 -11.73
C ASN A 38 -5.89 -7.18 -11.53
N ILE A 39 -5.88 -6.59 -10.33
CA ILE A 39 -6.59 -5.32 -10.05
C ILE A 39 -6.01 -4.18 -10.89
N LEU A 40 -4.68 -4.00 -10.91
CA LEU A 40 -4.07 -2.93 -11.71
C LEU A 40 -4.24 -3.18 -13.22
N ARG A 41 -4.30 -4.45 -13.65
CA ARG A 41 -4.58 -4.79 -15.05
C ARG A 41 -5.99 -4.35 -15.44
N ALA A 42 -6.98 -4.60 -14.59
CA ALA A 42 -8.34 -4.10 -14.80
C ALA A 42 -8.38 -2.57 -14.89
N PHE A 43 -7.54 -1.85 -14.13
CA PHE A 43 -7.46 -0.38 -14.25
C PHE A 43 -6.85 0.07 -15.59
N VAL A 44 -5.90 -0.68 -16.15
CA VAL A 44 -5.38 -0.42 -17.51
C VAL A 44 -6.46 -0.72 -18.55
N GLU A 45 -7.18 -1.83 -18.44
CA GLU A 45 -8.28 -2.21 -19.34
C GLU A 45 -9.44 -1.20 -19.32
N LEU A 46 -9.69 -0.57 -18.17
CA LEU A 46 -10.68 0.50 -18.00
C LEU A 46 -10.17 1.89 -18.43
N GLU A 47 -8.97 1.95 -19.02
CA GLU A 47 -8.30 3.19 -19.45
C GLU A 47 -8.12 4.20 -18.30
N LEU A 48 -7.91 3.72 -17.08
CA LEU A 48 -7.59 4.56 -15.92
C LEU A 48 -6.07 4.76 -15.77
N LEU A 49 -5.28 3.77 -16.16
CA LEU A 49 -3.81 3.79 -16.10
C LEU A 49 -3.22 3.48 -17.47
N THR A 50 -2.07 4.09 -17.78
CA THR A 50 -1.30 3.81 -19.00
C THR A 50 0.00 3.11 -18.62
N LEU A 51 -0.03 1.78 -18.61
CA LEU A 51 1.11 0.94 -18.20
C LEU A 51 1.19 -0.29 -19.09
N ASN A 52 2.40 -0.71 -19.44
CA ASN A 52 2.65 -2.04 -19.98
C ASN A 52 2.78 -3.10 -18.86
N GLU A 53 2.75 -4.39 -19.21
CA GLU A 53 2.78 -5.50 -18.24
C GLU A 53 4.03 -5.48 -17.33
N LYS A 54 5.18 -5.02 -17.83
CA LYS A 54 6.41 -4.91 -17.02
C LYS A 54 6.30 -3.77 -16.01
N GLU A 55 5.80 -2.62 -16.44
CA GLU A 55 5.57 -1.45 -15.58
C GLU A 55 4.53 -1.75 -14.50
N LEU A 56 3.47 -2.48 -14.86
CA LEU A 56 2.44 -2.92 -13.93
C LEU A 56 3.01 -3.79 -12.82
N LYS A 57 3.79 -4.84 -13.14
CA LYS A 57 4.44 -5.69 -12.13
C LYS A 57 5.39 -4.91 -11.24
N SER A 58 6.13 -3.97 -11.81
CA SER A 58 7.01 -3.07 -11.05
C SER A 58 6.21 -2.20 -10.09
N LEU A 59 5.11 -1.59 -10.57
CA LEU A 59 4.26 -0.73 -9.76
C LEU A 59 3.63 -1.50 -8.59
N VAL A 60 3.11 -2.71 -8.83
CA VAL A 60 2.59 -3.58 -7.74
C VAL A 60 3.65 -3.81 -6.67
N THR A 61 4.88 -4.13 -7.09
CA THR A 61 5.98 -4.37 -6.16
C THR A 61 6.32 -3.12 -5.36
N THR A 62 6.38 -1.96 -6.01
CA THR A 62 6.62 -0.67 -5.35
C THR A 62 5.53 -0.35 -4.33
N LEU A 63 4.25 -0.47 -4.70
CA LEU A 63 3.12 -0.22 -3.81
C LEU A 63 3.10 -1.19 -2.63
N HIS A 64 3.41 -2.47 -2.88
CA HIS A 64 3.48 -3.48 -1.83
C HIS A 64 4.61 -3.19 -0.83
N MET A 65 5.80 -2.84 -1.32
CA MET A 65 6.93 -2.43 -0.48
C MET A 65 6.59 -1.20 0.37
N MET A 66 5.95 -0.18 -0.22
CA MET A 66 5.46 0.98 0.52
C MET A 66 4.48 0.55 1.61
N ALA A 67 3.50 -0.31 1.30
CA ALA A 67 2.50 -0.76 2.26
C ALA A 67 3.13 -1.48 3.45
N VAL A 68 4.03 -2.44 3.21
CA VAL A 68 4.66 -3.23 4.27
C VAL A 68 5.67 -2.40 5.07
N GLY A 69 6.44 -1.52 4.41
CA GLY A 69 7.51 -0.73 5.04
C GLY A 69 7.05 0.56 5.71
N TRP A 70 5.84 1.06 5.41
CA TRP A 70 5.39 2.38 5.86
C TRP A 70 5.41 2.55 7.38
N LEU A 71 4.94 1.55 8.13
CA LEU A 71 4.89 1.64 9.60
C LEU A 71 6.28 1.65 10.21
N SER A 72 7.17 0.78 9.75
CA SER A 72 8.57 0.73 10.20
C SER A 72 9.30 2.02 9.89
N TYR A 73 9.06 2.61 8.71
CA TYR A 73 9.59 3.92 8.33
C TYR A 73 9.12 5.02 9.31
N GLN A 74 7.82 5.11 9.59
CA GLN A 74 7.25 6.12 10.48
C GLN A 74 7.70 5.96 11.94
N SER A 75 7.89 4.71 12.40
CA SER A 75 8.44 4.42 13.72
C SER A 75 9.92 4.78 13.84
N ALA A 76 10.71 4.62 12.78
CA ALA A 76 12.12 5.02 12.75
C ALA A 76 12.29 6.55 12.70
N MET A 77 11.39 7.25 12.02
CA MET A 77 11.48 8.71 11.81
C MET A 77 10.98 9.55 13.00
N SER A 78 10.31 8.95 13.99
CA SER A 78 9.97 9.69 15.22
C SER A 78 10.02 8.78 16.46
N PRO A 79 10.82 9.14 17.48
CA PRO A 79 11.04 8.33 18.68
C PRO A 79 9.80 8.19 19.57
N ARG A 80 8.70 8.91 19.26
CA ARG A 80 7.40 8.80 19.96
C ARG A 80 6.22 8.69 19.00
N THR A 81 6.41 8.12 17.80
CA THR A 81 5.28 7.91 16.89
C THR A 81 4.33 6.89 17.51
N LYS A 82 3.21 7.36 18.06
CA LYS A 82 2.04 6.49 18.21
C LYS A 82 1.58 6.16 16.80
N ILE A 83 1.58 4.88 16.44
CA ILE A 83 0.96 4.48 15.18
C ILE A 83 -0.53 4.75 15.36
N THR A 84 -1.03 5.77 14.67
CA THR A 84 -2.45 6.16 14.66
C THR A 84 -3.08 5.89 13.29
N GLU A 85 -4.38 6.09 13.17
CA GLU A 85 -5.09 5.93 11.90
C GLU A 85 -4.64 6.98 10.87
N GLU A 86 -4.29 8.18 11.33
CA GLU A 86 -3.74 9.26 10.50
C GLU A 86 -2.41 8.84 9.85
N VAL A 87 -1.58 8.06 10.57
CA VAL A 87 -0.35 7.51 9.99
C VAL A 87 -0.67 6.59 8.81
N ILE A 88 -1.70 5.74 8.92
CA ILE A 88 -2.11 4.86 7.82
C ILE A 88 -2.62 5.68 6.64
N GLN A 89 -3.42 6.72 6.89
CA GLN A 89 -3.94 7.61 5.86
C GLN A 89 -2.82 8.35 5.11
N GLN A 90 -1.79 8.82 5.81
CA GLN A 90 -0.60 9.40 5.18
C GLN A 90 0.05 8.40 4.21
N GLY A 91 0.18 7.13 4.60
CA GLY A 91 0.73 6.09 3.73
C GLY A 91 -0.12 5.86 2.48
N MET A 92 -1.45 5.90 2.61
CA MET A 92 -2.36 5.82 1.46
C MET A 92 -2.18 7.01 0.50
N LEU A 93 -2.04 8.23 1.03
CA LEU A 93 -1.79 9.42 0.21
C LEU A 93 -0.48 9.30 -0.57
N GLN A 94 0.59 8.79 0.05
CA GLN A 94 1.87 8.55 -0.64
C GLN A 94 1.69 7.56 -1.80
N MET A 95 0.95 6.47 -1.59
CA MET A 95 0.67 5.51 -2.68
C MET A 95 -0.12 6.16 -3.82
N ILE A 96 -1.13 6.98 -3.51
CA ILE A 96 -1.90 7.72 -4.52
C ILE A 96 -0.98 8.63 -5.33
N HIS A 97 -0.07 9.37 -4.68
CA HIS A 97 0.88 10.26 -5.36
C HIS A 97 1.85 9.51 -6.28
N VAL A 98 2.20 8.26 -5.96
CA VAL A 98 3.00 7.41 -6.85
C VAL A 98 2.21 6.96 -8.08
N VAL A 99 0.92 6.67 -7.94
CA VAL A 99 0.08 6.18 -9.04
C VAL A 99 -0.40 7.32 -9.96
N LYS A 100 -0.67 8.52 -9.42
CA LYS A 100 -1.29 9.65 -10.13
C LYS A 100 -0.58 10.08 -11.42
N PRO A 101 0.77 10.10 -11.53
CA PRO A 101 1.46 10.42 -12.78
C PRO A 101 1.25 9.38 -13.89
N LEU A 102 0.94 8.15 -13.53
CA LEU A 102 0.74 7.01 -14.44
C LEU A 102 -0.71 6.91 -14.95
N ALA A 103 -1.60 7.76 -14.42
CA ALA A 103 -3.01 7.75 -14.74
C ALA A 103 -3.33 8.55 -16.00
N THR A 104 -4.34 8.07 -16.74
CA THR A 104 -4.98 8.84 -17.81
C THR A 104 -5.71 10.05 -17.23
N SER A 105 -6.23 10.94 -18.08
CA SER A 105 -7.08 12.05 -17.61
C SER A 105 -8.25 11.56 -16.76
N ARG A 106 -8.94 10.51 -17.21
CA ARG A 106 -10.04 9.87 -16.48
C ARG A 106 -9.57 9.25 -15.16
N GLY A 107 -8.44 8.54 -15.17
CA GLY A 107 -7.86 7.96 -13.96
C GLY A 107 -7.46 9.02 -12.93
N LYS A 108 -6.94 10.17 -13.38
CA LYS A 108 -6.59 11.29 -12.49
C LYS A 108 -7.80 11.88 -11.78
N GLU A 109 -8.96 11.94 -12.43
CA GLU A 109 -10.22 12.36 -11.79
C GLU A 109 -10.59 11.39 -10.66
N GLN A 110 -10.57 10.09 -10.94
CA GLN A 110 -10.89 9.05 -9.95
C GLN A 110 -9.90 9.05 -8.76
N LEU A 111 -8.60 9.18 -9.04
CA LEU A 111 -7.57 9.26 -8.00
C LEU A 111 -7.67 10.53 -7.17
N THR A 112 -8.15 11.64 -7.75
CA THR A 112 -8.38 12.89 -7.00
C THR A 112 -9.56 12.74 -6.05
N LEU A 113 -10.67 12.13 -6.49
CA LEU A 113 -11.79 11.81 -5.61
C LEU A 113 -11.38 10.89 -4.45
N LEU A 114 -10.56 9.88 -4.73
CA LEU A 114 -10.01 9.00 -3.70
C LEU A 114 -9.10 9.76 -2.73
N GLU A 115 -8.22 10.62 -3.24
CA GLU A 115 -7.32 11.46 -2.44
C GLU A 115 -8.10 12.36 -1.47
N ASP A 116 -9.15 13.02 -1.96
CA ASP A 116 -10.02 13.88 -1.15
C ASP A 116 -10.77 13.08 -0.09
N GLY A 117 -11.30 11.90 -0.45
CA GLY A 117 -11.94 10.99 0.50
C GLY A 117 -10.99 10.56 1.62
N VAL A 118 -9.73 10.24 1.31
CA VAL A 118 -8.71 9.89 2.31
C VAL A 118 -8.40 11.06 3.25
N ARG A 119 -8.31 12.28 2.72
CA ARG A 119 -8.08 13.48 3.54
C ARG A 119 -9.24 13.78 4.48
N MET A 120 -10.48 13.64 4.02
CA MET A 120 -11.67 13.89 4.83
C MET A 120 -11.84 12.88 5.98
N MET A 121 -11.43 11.63 5.77
CA MET A 121 -11.43 10.62 6.84
C MET A 121 -10.50 11.01 8.00
N GLY A 122 -9.37 11.67 7.71
CA GLY A 122 -8.43 12.13 8.74
C GLY A 122 -8.90 13.35 9.53
N SER A 123 -9.74 14.20 8.94
CA SER A 123 -10.27 15.38 9.61
C SER A 123 -11.46 15.11 10.53
N THR A 124 -12.09 13.93 10.44
CA THR A 124 -13.32 13.61 11.20
C THR A 124 -13.02 13.00 12.59
N THR A 125 -11.78 12.59 12.83
CA THR A 125 -11.33 11.96 14.09
C THR A 125 -10.54 12.88 15.03
N SER A 126 -10.44 14.18 14.72
CA SER A 126 -9.76 15.19 15.57
C SER A 126 -10.71 15.97 16.48
#